data_AF-A0A8J7B2Y8-F1
#
_entry.id   AF-A0A8J7B2Y8-F1
#
_cell.length_a   1.000
_cell.length_b   1.000
_cell.length_c   1.000
_cell.angle_alpha   90.00
_cell.angle_beta   90.00
_cell.angle_gamma   90.00
#
_symmetry.space_group_name_H-M   'P 1'
#
loop_
_entity.id
_entity.type
_entity.pdbx_description
1 polymer ?
#
loop_
_entity_poly.entity_id
_entity_poly.type
_entity_poly.pdbx_seq_one_letter_code
_entity_poly.pdbx_strand_id
1 'polypeptide(L)'
;MSQFNTATYQDYNRYPTLWKPQEEGDQSLFLVRIPEGLSELSWRDYQRLMMLRIQWMIHRWMEESGENQMQTHRRLTQALRALSTQEPPNLYEDYQTKELEPLWWWTQEWAETFVERNETLATKFQLTNGVMFPAPIQPTDPQTGQAWMSEHNEFTLENWLSDLTYGMVE
;
A
#
# COMPACT_ATOMS: atom_id res chain seq x y z
N MET A 1 -13.56 13.23 8.83
CA MET A 1 -12.66 13.38 7.67
C MET A 1 -11.34 12.71 8.03
N SER A 2 -10.60 12.13 7.07
CA SER A 2 -9.31 11.49 7.39
C SER A 2 -8.26 12.54 7.75
N GLN A 3 -7.44 12.25 8.74
CA GLN A 3 -6.33 13.12 9.15
C GLN A 3 -5.15 13.08 8.16
N PHE A 4 -5.12 12.08 7.28
CA PHE A 4 -4.08 11.87 6.28
C PHE A 4 -4.49 12.28 4.86
N ASN A 5 -5.59 13.04 4.72
CA ASN A 5 -6.07 13.51 3.42
C ASN A 5 -5.02 14.32 2.64
N THR A 6 -4.19 15.09 3.34
CA THR A 6 -3.13 15.93 2.74
C THR A 6 -1.74 15.30 2.81
N ALA A 7 -1.61 14.11 3.42
CA ALA A 7 -0.33 13.44 3.54
C ALA A 7 0.09 12.86 2.18
N THR A 8 1.40 12.88 1.92
CA THR A 8 2.03 12.33 0.73
C THR A 8 2.83 11.07 1.05
N TYR A 9 3.26 10.33 0.02
CA TYR A 9 4.12 9.16 0.21
C TYR A 9 5.48 9.53 0.84
N GLN A 10 5.92 10.78 0.67
CA GLN A 10 7.16 11.28 1.28
C GLN A 10 6.99 11.49 2.78
N ASP A 11 5.82 11.97 3.23
CA ASP A 11 5.48 12.07 4.65
C ASP A 11 5.38 10.67 5.27
N TYR A 12 4.71 9.74 4.59
CA TYR A 12 4.61 8.34 4.98
C TYR A 12 6.00 7.71 5.18
N ASN A 13 6.95 8.01 4.29
CA ASN A 13 8.31 7.49 4.39
C ASN A 13 9.10 8.05 5.61
N ARG A 14 8.58 9.03 6.34
CA ARG A 14 9.22 9.61 7.53
C ARG A 14 8.56 9.18 8.84
N TYR A 15 7.41 8.51 8.77
CA TYR A 15 6.68 8.04 9.94
C TYR A 15 7.48 6.99 10.73
N PRO A 16 7.70 7.19 12.05
CA PRO A 16 8.67 6.40 12.80
C PRO A 16 8.10 5.10 13.38
N THR A 17 6.79 4.97 13.46
CA THR A 17 6.11 3.86 14.13
C THR A 17 5.28 3.05 13.16
N LEU A 18 4.96 1.81 13.54
CA LEU A 18 4.18 0.88 12.73
C LEU A 18 2.84 0.57 13.39
N TRP A 19 1.85 0.31 12.55
CA TRP A 19 0.52 -0.17 12.91
C TRP A 19 0.21 -1.40 12.06
N LYS A 20 -0.39 -2.42 12.65
CA LYS A 20 -0.86 -3.62 11.93
C LYS A 20 -2.23 -4.05 12.45
N PRO A 21 -3.07 -4.71 11.65
CA PRO A 21 -4.30 -5.35 12.15
C PRO A 21 -3.99 -6.50 13.12
N GLN A 22 -4.94 -6.82 14.01
CA GLN A 22 -4.82 -7.93 14.97
C GLN A 22 -5.16 -9.28 14.29
N GLU A 23 -4.32 -10.32 14.52
CA GLU A 23 -4.45 -11.74 14.13
C GLU A 23 -4.15 -12.23 12.67
N GLU A 24 -3.84 -13.54 12.64
CA GLU A 24 -3.34 -14.59 11.71
C GLU A 24 -3.26 -14.40 10.17
N GLY A 25 -3.16 -13.19 9.64
CA GLY A 25 -2.81 -12.95 8.23
C GLY A 25 -1.33 -12.61 8.00
N ASP A 26 -0.90 -12.60 6.74
CA ASP A 26 0.43 -12.14 6.30
C ASP A 26 0.70 -10.71 6.81
N GLN A 27 1.42 -10.60 7.93
CA GLN A 27 1.46 -9.36 8.72
C GLN A 27 2.14 -8.23 7.95
N SER A 28 3.11 -8.59 7.11
CA SER A 28 3.86 -7.66 6.26
C SER A 28 2.96 -7.05 5.19
N LEU A 29 1.93 -7.77 4.72
CA LEU A 29 0.98 -7.27 3.72
C LEU A 29 0.16 -6.08 4.21
N PHE A 30 -0.25 -6.10 5.49
CA PHE A 30 -1.20 -5.14 6.07
C PHE A 30 -0.58 -4.09 6.99
N LEU A 31 0.74 -4.16 7.17
CA LEU A 31 1.51 -3.21 7.96
C LEU A 31 1.48 -1.80 7.36
N VAL A 32 1.31 -0.77 8.18
CA VAL A 32 1.44 0.63 7.75
C VAL A 32 2.30 1.42 8.73
N ARG A 33 2.97 2.45 8.23
CA ARG A 33 3.63 3.44 9.09
C ARG A 33 2.64 4.51 9.55
N ILE A 34 2.86 5.03 10.75
CA ILE A 34 2.05 6.08 11.37
C ILE A 34 2.96 7.14 12.03
N PRO A 35 2.48 8.38 12.23
CA PRO A 35 3.19 9.36 13.04
C PRO A 35 3.25 8.94 14.51
N GLU A 36 4.21 9.50 15.24
CA GLU A 36 4.33 9.30 16.69
C GLU A 36 3.09 9.86 17.42
N GLY A 37 2.73 9.22 18.54
CA GLY A 37 1.65 9.67 19.41
C GLY A 37 0.23 9.36 18.92
N LEU A 38 0.05 8.80 17.72
CA LEU A 38 -1.25 8.30 17.28
C LEU A 38 -1.60 7.04 18.09
N SER A 39 -2.72 7.00 18.80
CA SER A 39 -3.11 5.84 19.63
C SER A 39 -4.21 4.98 19.01
N GLU A 40 -4.96 5.53 18.07
CA GLU A 40 -6.10 4.90 17.40
C GLU A 40 -6.06 5.24 15.91
N LEU A 41 -6.48 4.27 15.08
CA LEU A 41 -6.52 4.44 13.64
C LEU A 41 -7.92 4.10 13.13
N SER A 42 -8.61 5.08 12.55
CA SER A 42 -9.90 4.83 11.91
C SER A 42 -9.70 4.00 10.63
N TRP A 43 -10.72 3.23 10.22
CA TRP A 43 -10.66 2.45 8.98
C TRP A 43 -10.29 3.32 7.76
N ARG A 44 -10.87 4.52 7.68
CA ARG A 44 -10.59 5.47 6.60
C ARG A 44 -9.13 5.94 6.62
N ASP A 45 -8.58 6.22 7.80
CA ASP A 45 -7.18 6.62 7.93
C ASP A 45 -6.23 5.47 7.59
N TYR A 46 -6.57 4.25 8.00
CA TYR A 46 -5.82 3.04 7.64
C TYR A 46 -5.79 2.81 6.13
N GLN A 47 -6.93 2.87 5.44
CA GLN A 47 -6.98 2.77 3.98
C GLN A 47 -6.13 3.85 3.31
N ARG A 48 -6.17 5.08 3.85
CA ARG A 48 -5.33 6.17 3.33
C ARG A 48 -3.84 5.87 3.50
N LEU A 49 -3.41 5.34 4.64
CA LEU A 49 -2.03 4.94 4.87
C LEU A 49 -1.60 3.75 3.99
N MET A 50 -2.49 2.77 3.76
CA MET A 50 -2.24 1.68 2.81
C MET A 50 -2.05 2.20 1.39
N MET A 51 -2.86 3.17 0.95
CA MET A 51 -2.66 3.83 -0.35
C MET A 51 -1.31 4.55 -0.43
N LEU A 52 -0.93 5.28 0.63
CA LEU A 52 0.37 5.94 0.70
C LEU A 52 1.53 4.95 0.69
N ARG A 53 1.37 3.78 1.34
CA ARG A 53 2.34 2.69 1.29
C ARG A 53 2.52 2.16 -0.13
N ILE A 54 1.44 1.88 -0.85
CA ILE A 54 1.51 1.41 -2.24
C ILE A 54 2.17 2.46 -3.14
N GLN A 55 1.82 3.74 -2.99
CA GLN A 55 2.51 4.82 -3.72
C GLN A 55 4.01 4.79 -3.43
N TRP A 56 4.41 4.71 -2.17
CA TRP A 56 5.82 4.61 -1.78
C TRP A 56 6.49 3.39 -2.41
N MET A 57 5.86 2.21 -2.40
CA MET A 57 6.40 0.99 -3.02
C MET A 57 6.53 1.12 -4.54
N ILE A 58 5.58 1.77 -5.22
CA ILE A 58 5.65 2.06 -6.66
C ILE A 58 6.83 2.99 -6.96
N HIS A 59 6.95 4.11 -6.24
CA HIS A 59 8.05 5.05 -6.40
C HIS A 59 9.41 4.36 -6.20
N ARG A 60 9.52 3.57 -5.14
CA ARG A 60 10.73 2.79 -4.84
C ARG A 60 11.06 1.80 -5.95
N TRP A 61 10.07 1.06 -6.47
CA TRP A 61 10.30 0.14 -7.59
C TRP A 61 10.79 0.89 -8.83
N MET A 62 10.17 2.01 -9.19
CA MET A 62 10.62 2.83 -10.33
C MET A 62 12.06 3.31 -10.15
N GLU A 63 12.43 3.75 -8.95
CA GLU A 63 13.79 4.19 -8.62
C GLU A 63 14.81 3.03 -8.68
N GLU A 64 14.49 1.87 -8.10
CA GLU A 64 15.39 0.70 -8.06
C GLU A 64 15.56 0.02 -9.42
N SER A 65 14.50 -0.04 -10.23
CA SER A 65 14.51 -0.67 -11.55
C SER A 65 14.95 0.26 -12.68
N GLY A 66 14.90 1.58 -12.46
CA GLY A 66 15.08 2.59 -13.49
C GLY A 66 13.95 2.63 -14.53
N GLU A 67 12.80 2.03 -14.24
CA GLU A 67 11.64 2.02 -15.14
C GLU A 67 10.92 3.36 -15.17
N ASN A 68 10.37 3.69 -16.35
CA ASN A 68 9.47 4.84 -16.49
C ASN A 68 8.00 4.47 -16.21
N GLN A 69 7.13 5.48 -16.16
CA GLN A 69 5.71 5.32 -15.84
C GLN A 69 4.98 4.36 -16.80
N MET A 70 5.35 4.35 -18.08
CA MET A 70 4.76 3.44 -19.09
C MET A 70 5.14 1.97 -18.85
N GLN A 71 6.41 1.70 -18.57
CA GLN A 71 6.90 0.35 -18.26
C GLN A 71 6.25 -0.17 -16.97
N THR A 72 6.25 0.67 -15.93
CA THR A 72 5.64 0.35 -14.64
C THR A 72 4.14 0.10 -14.79
N HIS A 73 3.42 0.93 -15.57
CA HIS A 73 1.99 0.73 -15.84
C HIS A 73 1.70 -0.66 -16.42
N ARG A 74 2.48 -1.10 -17.41
CA ARG A 74 2.28 -2.41 -18.04
C ARG A 74 2.44 -3.54 -17.04
N ARG A 75 3.44 -3.46 -16.16
CA ARG A 75 3.65 -4.46 -15.09
C ARG A 75 2.53 -4.46 -14.07
N LEU A 76 2.13 -3.28 -13.57
CA LEU A 76 1.00 -3.15 -12.64
C LEU A 76 -0.30 -3.67 -13.25
N THR A 77 -0.53 -3.43 -14.54
CA THR A 77 -1.68 -3.97 -15.28
C THR A 77 -1.66 -5.50 -15.32
N GLN A 78 -0.50 -6.10 -15.61
CA GLN A 78 -0.36 -7.55 -15.61
C GLN A 78 -0.60 -8.14 -14.22
N ALA A 79 -0.05 -7.53 -13.18
CA ALA A 79 -0.26 -7.94 -11.80
C ALA A 79 -1.74 -7.80 -11.38
N LEU A 80 -2.39 -6.68 -11.70
CA LEU A 80 -3.81 -6.47 -11.39
C LEU A 80 -4.70 -7.52 -12.05
N ARG A 81 -4.42 -7.89 -13.30
CA ARG A 81 -5.15 -8.94 -14.02
C ARG A 81 -4.94 -10.33 -13.43
N ALA A 82 -3.80 -10.59 -12.80
CA ALA A 82 -3.56 -11.82 -12.07
C ALA A 82 -4.31 -11.84 -10.73
N LEU A 83 -4.47 -10.66 -10.10
CA LEU A 83 -5.12 -10.48 -8.81
C LEU A 83 -6.65 -10.49 -8.88
N SER A 84 -7.24 -9.85 -9.89
CA SER A 84 -8.69 -9.64 -9.98
C SER A 84 -9.14 -9.44 -11.43
N THR A 85 -10.45 -9.44 -11.66
CA THR A 85 -11.04 -9.11 -12.97
C THR A 85 -11.18 -7.61 -13.22
N GLN A 86 -10.62 -6.76 -12.34
CA GLN A 86 -10.76 -5.31 -12.48
C GLN A 86 -9.88 -4.75 -13.59
N GLU A 87 -10.41 -3.70 -14.23
CA GLU A 87 -9.66 -2.98 -15.23
C GLU A 87 -8.62 -2.07 -14.55
N PRO A 88 -7.42 -1.94 -15.14
CA PRO A 88 -6.46 -0.95 -14.69
C PRO A 88 -7.06 0.46 -14.80
N PRO A 89 -6.64 1.41 -13.95
CA PRO A 89 -7.10 2.78 -14.08
C PRO A 89 -6.73 3.31 -15.47
N ASN A 90 -7.68 4.02 -16.10
CA ASN A 90 -7.47 4.60 -17.42
C ASN A 90 -6.58 5.86 -17.30
N LEU A 91 -5.27 5.64 -17.26
CA LEU A 91 -4.27 6.68 -17.00
C LEU A 91 -3.51 7.09 -18.26
N TYR A 92 -4.09 6.88 -19.43
CA TYR A 92 -3.46 7.19 -20.70
C TYR A 92 -4.13 8.38 -21.37
N GLU A 93 -3.27 9.36 -21.66
CA GLU A 93 -3.45 10.50 -22.54
C GLU A 93 -4.74 11.28 -22.29
N ASP A 94 -4.61 12.52 -21.82
CA ASP A 94 -5.51 13.53 -22.36
C ASP A 94 -5.42 13.40 -23.89
N TYR A 95 -6.50 12.91 -24.50
CA TYR A 95 -6.61 12.67 -25.94
C TYR A 95 -6.23 13.91 -26.77
N GLN A 96 -6.17 15.09 -26.14
CA GLN A 96 -5.77 16.34 -26.76
C GLN A 96 -4.26 16.64 -26.69
N THR A 97 -3.54 16.20 -25.65
CA THR A 97 -2.14 16.64 -25.41
C THR A 97 -1.11 15.52 -25.51
N LYS A 98 -1.52 14.25 -25.39
CA LYS A 98 -0.61 13.08 -25.31
C LYS A 98 0.42 13.17 -24.17
N GLU A 99 0.18 14.03 -23.20
CA GLU A 99 1.02 14.13 -22.01
C GLU A 99 0.61 13.03 -21.01
N LEU A 100 1.61 12.44 -20.37
CA LEU A 100 1.36 11.52 -19.26
C LEU A 100 0.82 12.32 -18.08
N GLU A 101 -0.20 11.78 -17.41
CA GLU A 101 -0.66 12.32 -16.15
C GLU A 101 0.51 12.47 -15.16
N PRO A 102 0.53 13.55 -14.34
CA PRO A 102 1.57 13.75 -13.35
C PRO A 102 1.76 12.52 -12.48
N LEU A 103 3.02 12.16 -12.22
CA LEU A 103 3.37 10.92 -11.51
C LEU A 103 2.62 10.74 -10.18
N TRP A 104 2.40 11.83 -9.44
CA TRP A 104 1.67 11.81 -8.16
C TRP A 104 0.20 11.38 -8.32
N TRP A 105 -0.48 11.84 -9.37
CA TRP A 105 -1.87 11.49 -9.65
C TRP A 105 -1.95 10.05 -10.16
N TRP A 106 -1.02 9.70 -11.03
CA TRP A 106 -0.91 8.36 -11.60
C TRP A 106 -0.69 7.29 -10.51
N THR A 107 0.21 7.52 -9.54
CA THR A 107 0.44 6.56 -8.44
C THR A 107 -0.75 6.53 -7.46
N GLN A 108 -1.44 7.64 -7.25
CA GLN A 108 -2.66 7.71 -6.44
C GLN A 108 -3.78 6.82 -7.01
N GLU A 109 -4.05 6.91 -8.32
CA GLU A 109 -5.10 6.11 -8.98
C GLU A 109 -4.81 4.60 -8.95
N TRP A 110 -3.53 4.21 -9.10
CA TRP A 110 -3.13 2.82 -8.90
C TRP A 110 -3.35 2.35 -7.47
N ALA A 111 -2.94 3.16 -6.48
CA ALA A 111 -3.13 2.83 -5.08
C ALA A 111 -4.62 2.69 -4.72
N GLU A 112 -5.49 3.58 -5.21
CA GLU A 112 -6.95 3.47 -5.05
C GLU A 112 -7.50 2.19 -5.69
N THR A 113 -7.04 1.86 -6.90
CA THR A 113 -7.46 0.63 -7.59
C THR A 113 -7.10 -0.61 -6.78
N PHE A 114 -5.87 -0.68 -6.24
CA PHE A 114 -5.44 -1.81 -5.43
C PHE A 114 -6.10 -1.86 -4.05
N VAL A 115 -6.41 -0.73 -3.42
CA VAL A 115 -6.92 -0.70 -2.03
C VAL A 115 -8.44 -0.72 -1.94
N GLU A 116 -9.10 0.13 -2.70
CA GLU A 116 -10.55 0.36 -2.56
C GLU A 116 -11.36 -0.48 -3.52
N ARG A 117 -10.82 -0.71 -4.72
CA ARG A 117 -11.56 -1.40 -5.78
C ARG A 117 -11.28 -2.91 -5.70
N ASN A 118 -10.05 -3.34 -5.46
CA ASN A 118 -9.65 -4.76 -5.56
C ASN A 118 -10.41 -5.73 -4.62
N GLU A 119 -11.16 -6.65 -5.21
CA GLU A 119 -11.97 -7.65 -4.46
C GLU A 119 -11.13 -8.66 -3.68
N THR A 120 -9.95 -9.03 -4.19
CA THR A 120 -9.05 -10.00 -3.53
C THR A 120 -8.50 -9.42 -2.23
N LEU A 121 -8.07 -8.16 -2.24
CA LEU A 121 -7.67 -7.44 -1.04
C LEU A 121 -8.85 -7.28 -0.08
N ALA A 122 -10.04 -6.90 -0.57
CA ALA A 122 -11.25 -6.78 0.25
C ALA A 122 -11.61 -8.12 0.93
N THR A 123 -11.49 -9.23 0.21
CA THR A 123 -11.72 -10.58 0.76
C THR A 123 -10.70 -10.91 1.85
N LYS A 124 -9.41 -10.64 1.62
CA LYS A 124 -8.38 -10.86 2.64
C LYS A 124 -8.61 -9.99 3.89
N PHE A 125 -9.11 -8.77 3.74
CA PHE A 125 -9.53 -7.92 4.85
C PHE A 125 -10.76 -8.47 5.59
N GLN A 126 -11.73 -9.06 4.89
CA GLN A 126 -12.90 -9.71 5.51
C GLN A 126 -12.50 -10.98 6.26
N LEU A 127 -11.56 -11.76 5.73
CA LEU A 127 -10.99 -12.94 6.40
C LEU A 127 -10.23 -12.58 7.68
N THR A 128 -9.75 -11.34 7.79
CA THR A 128 -9.25 -10.76 9.06
C THR A 128 -10.38 -10.39 10.04
N ASN A 129 -11.61 -10.87 9.78
CA ASN A 129 -12.77 -10.98 10.65
C ASN A 129 -13.09 -9.77 11.53
N GLY A 130 -13.26 -8.59 10.90
CA GLY A 130 -13.78 -7.41 11.59
C GLY A 130 -12.76 -6.70 12.47
N VAL A 131 -11.48 -6.74 12.06
CA VAL A 131 -10.30 -6.04 12.59
C VAL A 131 -10.63 -5.00 13.66
N MET A 132 -10.47 -5.38 14.93
CA MET A 132 -10.11 -4.38 15.93
C MET A 132 -8.72 -3.86 15.54
N PHE A 133 -8.63 -2.57 15.25
CA PHE A 133 -7.34 -1.92 15.03
C PHE A 133 -6.60 -1.92 16.37
N PRO A 134 -5.56 -2.76 16.56
CA PRO A 134 -4.86 -2.81 17.83
C PRO A 134 -4.03 -1.54 17.98
N ALA A 135 -3.76 -1.10 19.21
CA ALA A 135 -2.90 0.05 19.46
C ALA A 135 -1.59 -0.03 18.63
N PRO A 136 -0.98 1.13 18.28
CA PRO A 136 0.28 1.14 17.56
C PRO A 136 1.25 0.20 18.22
N ILE A 137 2.04 -0.49 17.41
CA ILE A 137 3.10 -1.28 17.99
C ILE A 137 4.23 -0.31 18.34
N GLN A 138 4.23 0.12 19.60
CA GLN A 138 5.40 0.74 20.18
C GLN A 138 6.34 -0.38 20.60
N PRO A 139 7.51 -0.49 19.96
CA PRO A 139 8.47 -1.51 20.32
C PRO A 139 8.89 -1.28 21.78
N THR A 140 8.70 -2.29 22.62
CA THR A 140 9.14 -2.26 24.03
C THR A 140 10.66 -2.25 24.15
N ASP A 141 11.36 -2.72 23.12
CA ASP A 141 12.81 -2.64 22.95
C ASP A 141 13.18 -2.06 21.56
N PRO A 142 14.15 -1.13 21.47
CA PRO A 142 14.55 -0.49 20.22
C PRO A 142 14.95 -1.44 19.08
N GLN A 143 15.56 -2.60 19.37
CA GLN A 143 16.00 -3.56 18.34
C GLN A 143 14.81 -4.21 17.64
N THR A 144 13.75 -4.52 18.40
CA THR A 144 12.53 -5.12 17.83
C THR A 144 11.84 -4.13 16.88
N GLY A 145 11.80 -2.85 17.25
CA GLY A 145 11.27 -1.79 16.40
C GLY A 145 12.05 -1.62 15.10
N GLN A 146 13.38 -1.67 15.19
CA GLN A 146 14.26 -1.61 14.01
C GLN A 146 14.06 -2.81 13.10
N ALA A 147 13.92 -4.02 13.64
CA ALA A 147 13.71 -5.23 12.86
C ALA A 147 12.42 -5.16 12.02
N TRP A 148 11.29 -4.78 12.63
CA TRP A 148 10.03 -4.63 11.91
C TRP A 148 10.03 -3.48 10.90
N MET A 149 10.72 -2.38 11.23
CA MET A 149 10.89 -1.30 10.27
C MET A 149 11.75 -1.75 9.09
N SER A 150 12.78 -2.56 9.31
CA SER A 150 13.58 -3.19 8.25
C SER A 150 12.70 -4.08 7.39
N GLU A 151 11.91 -4.95 8.01
CA GLU A 151 10.99 -5.85 7.31
C GLU A 151 9.98 -5.09 6.44
N HIS A 152 9.33 -4.07 7.00
CA HIS A 152 8.46 -3.16 6.23
C HIS A 152 9.19 -2.55 5.03
N ASN A 153 10.44 -2.15 5.22
CA ASN A 153 11.25 -1.48 4.22
C ASN A 153 11.82 -2.42 3.17
N GLU A 154 11.99 -3.69 3.50
CA GLU A 154 12.49 -4.71 2.57
C GLU A 154 11.34 -5.33 1.79
N PHE A 155 10.12 -5.29 2.32
CA PHE A 155 8.90 -5.78 1.65
C PHE A 155 8.57 -4.93 0.42
N THR A 156 8.82 -5.49 -0.77
CA THR A 156 8.68 -4.81 -2.06
C THR A 156 7.23 -4.81 -2.56
N LEU A 157 6.97 -4.06 -3.65
CA LEU A 157 5.66 -4.11 -4.30
C LEU A 157 5.40 -5.51 -4.88
N GLU A 158 6.43 -6.16 -5.42
CA GLU A 158 6.32 -7.51 -5.96
C GLU A 158 5.94 -8.52 -4.88
N ASN A 159 6.55 -8.44 -3.69
CA ASN A 159 6.16 -9.28 -2.55
C ASN A 159 4.69 -9.02 -2.18
N TRP A 160 4.31 -7.75 -2.06
CA TRP A 160 2.94 -7.37 -1.72
C TRP A 160 1.90 -7.90 -2.73
N LEU A 161 2.16 -7.76 -4.03
CA LEU A 161 1.29 -8.26 -5.09
C LEU A 161 1.26 -9.80 -5.12
N SER A 162 2.39 -10.45 -4.86
CA SER A 162 2.48 -11.91 -4.77
C SER A 162 1.63 -12.45 -3.61
N ASP A 163 1.77 -11.89 -2.41
CA ASP A 163 1.06 -12.38 -1.21
C ASP A 163 -0.45 -12.11 -1.28
N LEU A 164 -0.85 -11.07 -2.01
CA LEU A 164 -2.24 -10.86 -2.39
C LEU A 164 -2.77 -11.91 -3.36
N THR A 165 -1.95 -12.39 -4.29
CA THR A 165 -2.35 -13.38 -5.29
C THR A 165 -2.41 -14.77 -4.69
N TYR A 166 -1.40 -15.16 -3.92
CA TYR A 166 -1.16 -16.55 -3.52
C TYR A 166 -1.59 -16.92 -2.12
N GLY A 167 -1.84 -15.96 -1.22
CA GLY A 167 -2.36 -16.26 0.12
C GLY A 167 -3.85 -16.65 0.14
N MET A 168 -4.33 -17.38 -0.87
CA MET A 168 -5.62 -18.08 -0.92
C MET A 168 -5.45 -19.61 -0.89
N VAL A 169 -4.22 -20.11 -0.73
CA VAL A 169 -3.92 -21.55 -0.66
C VAL A 169 -3.49 -21.91 0.76
N GLU A 170 -4.45 -21.95 1.68
CA GLU A 170 -4.42 -22.83 2.86
C GLU A 170 -5.81 -23.45 3.09
#